data_AF-A0AAV3RX75-F1
#
_entry.id   AF-A0AAV3RX75-F1
#
_cell.length_a   1.000
_cell.length_b   1.000
_cell.length_c   1.000
_cell.angle_alpha   90.00
_cell.angle_beta   90.00
_cell.angle_gamma   90.00
#
_symmetry.space_group_name_H-M   'P 1'
#
loop_
_entity.id
_entity.type
_entity.pdbx_description
1 polymer ?
#
loop_
_entity_poly.entity_id
_entity_poly.type
_entity_poly.pdbx_seq_one_letter_code
_entity_poly.pdbx_strand_id
1 'polypeptide(L)'
;MINIHIHNNNNGPQQSQKQSQKQTQNFHFQQQKQPQQPHNHKCLPKRIILVRHGQSQGNKDERSYTNTPDHKIPLTSLGINQAQQAGSKIVQLLTNQSSSSSSSSKTSVSCSIWKAYFYVSPYDRTRSTLREMGRAFPRKRVIGVREECRIREQDFGNFQVVEKMKTVKEQREKFGRFFYRFPEGESAADVYDRVSSFLESLWRDIDMNRLNRAPCDDLNLIIISHGLALRVFLMKWFKWSVEQFEYLSNFENCEFRVMQLGQGGEYSLAVHHTEEEMLSWGLSQEMVDEQKWRAQANRGEWNEKCSWYLDSFFDQFADPDETEEDNNRKLQITLN
;
A
#
# COMPACT_ATOMS: atom_id res chain seq x y z
N MET A 1 -67.98 -20.52 35.18
CA MET A 1 -68.99 -21.28 34.43
C MET A 1 -68.22 -22.07 33.36
N ILE A 2 -68.10 -23.40 33.49
CA ILE A 2 -69.06 -24.42 33.00
C ILE A 2 -69.01 -24.48 31.46
N ASN A 3 -68.71 -25.59 30.75
CA ASN A 3 -68.30 -26.98 31.07
C ASN A 3 -67.63 -27.58 29.77
N ILE A 4 -67.12 -28.81 29.59
CA ILE A 4 -67.02 -30.13 30.29
C ILE A 4 -65.73 -30.83 29.72
N HIS A 5 -64.91 -31.61 30.45
CA HIS A 5 -64.83 -33.11 30.49
C HIS A 5 -64.92 -33.89 29.14
N ILE A 6 -64.36 -35.09 28.91
CA ILE A 6 -63.16 -35.81 29.43
C ILE A 6 -62.95 -37.11 28.59
N HIS A 7 -61.74 -37.72 28.67
CA HIS A 7 -61.39 -39.14 28.42
C HIS A 7 -60.89 -39.71 27.08
N ASN A 8 -60.03 -40.73 27.25
CA ASN A 8 -59.47 -41.67 26.27
C ASN A 8 -60.41 -42.89 26.08
N ASN A 9 -60.28 -43.63 24.98
CA ASN A 9 -59.69 -44.98 25.06
C ASN A 9 -59.38 -45.63 23.69
N ASN A 10 -58.55 -46.68 23.76
CA ASN A 10 -58.20 -47.57 22.65
C ASN A 10 -59.41 -48.35 22.12
N ASN A 11 -59.37 -48.80 20.86
CA ASN A 11 -59.26 -50.24 20.55
C ASN A 11 -59.32 -50.60 19.06
N GLY A 12 -58.39 -51.48 18.65
CA GLY A 12 -58.70 -52.58 17.73
C GLY A 12 -58.45 -52.38 16.22
N PRO A 13 -58.24 -53.47 15.44
CA PRO A 13 -57.80 -53.39 14.04
C PRO A 13 -58.76 -54.10 13.04
N GLN A 14 -58.29 -54.29 11.80
CA GLN A 14 -58.94 -55.02 10.68
C GLN A 14 -60.01 -54.20 9.91
N GLN A 15 -60.21 -54.34 8.60
CA GLN A 15 -59.53 -55.16 7.58
C GLN A 15 -59.78 -54.59 6.16
N SER A 16 -58.74 -54.43 5.33
CA SER A 16 -58.86 -54.42 3.86
C SER A 16 -57.47 -54.52 3.18
N GLN A 17 -57.14 -55.66 2.59
CA GLN A 17 -55.87 -55.88 1.89
C GLN A 17 -55.93 -55.54 0.39
N LYS A 18 -54.75 -55.26 -0.19
CA LYS A 18 -54.40 -55.40 -1.63
C LYS A 18 -55.13 -54.51 -2.65
N GLN A 19 -54.47 -53.42 -3.02
CA GLN A 19 -53.91 -53.23 -4.37
C GLN A 19 -52.66 -52.33 -4.20
N SER A 20 -51.45 -52.79 -4.52
CA SER A 20 -50.87 -52.97 -5.88
C SER A 20 -49.87 -51.85 -6.22
N GLN A 21 -48.71 -51.91 -5.55
CA GLN A 21 -47.35 -51.61 -6.05
C GLN A 21 -46.97 -50.21 -6.58
N LYS A 22 -45.67 -49.90 -6.43
CA LYS A 22 -44.90 -48.80 -7.05
C LYS A 22 -45.28 -47.36 -6.64
N GLN A 23 -44.62 -46.83 -5.61
CA GLN A 23 -43.72 -45.67 -5.76
C GLN A 23 -42.94 -45.38 -4.45
N THR A 24 -41.86 -46.11 -4.21
CA THR A 24 -40.77 -45.64 -3.33
C THR A 24 -39.99 -44.57 -4.06
N GLN A 25 -40.37 -43.30 -3.90
CA GLN A 25 -39.59 -42.19 -4.44
C GLN A 25 -38.33 -41.99 -3.57
N ASN A 26 -37.17 -42.21 -4.17
CA ASN A 26 -35.88 -41.93 -3.53
C ASN A 26 -35.74 -40.42 -3.30
N PHE A 27 -35.61 -39.99 -2.03
CA PHE A 27 -35.15 -38.64 -1.70
C PHE A 27 -33.67 -38.50 -2.07
N HIS A 28 -33.44 -38.21 -3.34
CA HIS A 28 -32.11 -37.95 -3.88
C HIS A 28 -31.63 -36.60 -3.34
N PHE A 29 -30.73 -36.63 -2.35
CA PHE A 29 -30.03 -35.43 -1.88
C PHE A 29 -29.11 -34.91 -2.98
N GLN A 30 -29.68 -34.16 -3.92
CA GLN A 30 -28.90 -33.29 -4.79
C GLN A 30 -28.23 -32.25 -3.89
N GLN A 31 -26.94 -32.43 -3.65
CA GLN A 31 -26.09 -31.30 -3.28
C GLN A 31 -26.18 -30.29 -4.41
N GLN A 32 -27.04 -29.28 -4.24
CA GLN A 32 -26.96 -28.07 -5.04
C GLN A 32 -25.60 -27.46 -4.74
N LYS A 33 -24.64 -27.71 -5.64
CA LYS A 33 -23.42 -26.92 -5.72
C LYS A 33 -23.87 -25.47 -5.86
N GLN A 34 -23.79 -24.71 -4.77
CA GLN A 34 -23.98 -23.27 -4.85
C GLN A 34 -23.06 -22.77 -5.97
N PRO A 35 -23.54 -21.90 -6.88
CA PRO A 35 -22.67 -21.32 -7.88
C PRO A 35 -21.54 -20.64 -7.11
N GLN A 36 -20.30 -21.11 -7.32
CA GLN A 36 -19.14 -20.46 -6.73
C GLN A 36 -19.20 -19.00 -7.15
N GLN A 37 -19.30 -18.11 -6.17
CA GLN A 37 -19.19 -16.67 -6.39
C GLN A 37 -17.97 -16.47 -7.31
N PRO A 38 -18.12 -15.89 -8.51
CA PRO A 38 -17.01 -15.79 -9.44
C PRO A 38 -15.88 -15.07 -8.71
N HIS A 39 -14.70 -15.71 -8.62
CA HIS A 39 -13.58 -15.18 -7.85
C HIS A 39 -13.36 -13.74 -8.29
N ASN A 40 -13.76 -12.80 -7.42
CA ASN A 40 -13.88 -11.41 -7.81
C ASN A 40 -12.46 -10.89 -8.02
N HIS A 41 -12.01 -10.91 -9.28
CA HIS A 41 -10.62 -10.65 -9.64
C HIS A 41 -10.27 -9.25 -9.14
N LYS A 42 -9.59 -9.21 -7.98
CA LYS A 42 -9.26 -8.02 -7.22
C LYS A 42 -8.30 -7.18 -8.06
N CYS A 43 -8.87 -6.42 -8.98
CA CYS A 43 -8.17 -5.49 -9.83
C CYS A 43 -7.47 -4.51 -8.89
N LEU A 44 -6.15 -4.43 -8.96
CA LEU A 44 -5.39 -3.49 -8.15
C LEU A 44 -5.22 -2.17 -8.92
N PRO A 45 -4.92 -1.05 -8.26
CA PRO A 45 -4.28 0.07 -8.94
C PRO A 45 -3.03 -0.42 -9.68
N LYS A 46 -2.85 -0.01 -10.95
CA LYS A 46 -1.60 -0.28 -11.67
C LYS A 46 -0.42 0.41 -11.01
N ARG A 47 -0.66 1.57 -10.39
CA ARG A 47 0.36 2.37 -9.68
C ARG A 47 -0.18 3.00 -8.40
N ILE A 48 0.72 3.14 -7.43
CA ILE A 48 0.63 4.08 -6.33
C ILE A 48 1.84 5.01 -6.45
N ILE A 49 1.60 6.31 -6.61
CA ILE A 49 2.63 7.32 -6.86
C ILE A 49 2.70 8.22 -5.63
N LEU A 50 3.78 8.08 -4.86
CA LEU A 50 4.05 8.87 -3.67
C LEU A 50 4.74 10.17 -4.08
N VAL A 51 4.28 11.33 -3.60
CA VAL A 51 4.77 12.64 -4.04
C VAL A 51 4.98 13.57 -2.84
N ARG A 52 6.20 14.07 -2.62
CA ARG A 52 6.43 15.11 -1.60
C ARG A 52 5.95 16.46 -2.12
N HIS A 53 5.44 17.30 -1.22
CA HIS A 53 5.14 18.71 -1.54
C HIS A 53 6.36 19.46 -2.14
N GLY A 54 6.07 20.49 -2.95
CA GLY A 54 7.09 21.43 -3.44
C GLY A 54 7.73 22.24 -2.30
N GLN A 55 8.80 22.97 -2.60
CA GLN A 55 9.50 23.78 -1.60
C GLN A 55 8.52 24.74 -0.90
N SER A 56 8.48 24.66 0.42
CA SER A 56 7.68 25.54 1.27
C SER A 56 8.54 26.61 1.93
N GLN A 57 7.93 27.68 2.48
CA GLN A 57 8.69 28.71 3.19
C GLN A 57 9.48 28.10 4.37
N GLY A 58 8.89 27.12 5.08
CA GLY A 58 9.57 26.33 6.12
C GLY A 58 10.63 25.34 5.62
N ASN A 59 10.85 25.21 4.31
CA ASN A 59 12.06 24.56 3.76
C ASN A 59 13.14 25.57 3.34
N LYS A 60 12.79 26.86 3.24
CA LYS A 60 13.70 27.95 2.89
C LYS A 60 14.23 28.67 4.14
N ASP A 61 13.39 28.84 5.16
CA ASP A 61 13.73 29.41 6.47
C ASP A 61 12.88 28.74 7.56
N GLU A 62 13.53 28.03 8.48
CA GLU A 62 12.87 27.33 9.60
C GLU A 62 12.15 28.30 10.56
N ARG A 63 12.53 29.60 10.60
CA ARG A 63 11.84 30.64 11.38
C ARG A 63 10.38 30.83 10.97
N SER A 64 9.99 30.32 9.80
CA SER A 64 8.59 30.25 9.38
C SER A 64 7.72 29.54 10.43
N TYR A 65 8.21 28.45 11.03
CA TYR A 65 7.51 27.65 12.04
C TYR A 65 7.43 28.31 13.42
N THR A 66 8.14 29.42 13.64
CA THR A 66 8.06 30.21 14.88
C THR A 66 6.81 31.10 14.90
N ASN A 67 6.34 31.54 13.72
CA ASN A 67 5.23 32.51 13.58
C ASN A 67 4.02 31.96 12.80
N THR A 68 4.19 30.89 12.03
CA THR A 68 3.12 30.25 11.24
C THR A 68 3.00 28.78 11.65
N PRO A 69 1.81 28.31 12.08
CA PRO A 69 1.58 26.89 12.37
C PRO A 69 1.87 26.02 11.15
N ASP A 70 2.52 24.87 11.35
CA ASP A 70 3.07 24.03 10.27
C ASP A 70 2.08 23.76 9.13
N HIS A 71 0.83 23.42 9.46
CA HIS A 71 -0.21 23.11 8.48
C HIS A 71 -0.55 24.28 7.52
N LYS A 72 -0.24 25.53 7.88
CA LYS A 72 -0.48 26.74 7.07
C LYS A 72 0.74 27.22 6.29
N ILE A 73 1.92 26.59 6.47
CA ILE A 73 3.16 27.01 5.81
C ILE A 73 3.00 26.89 4.28
N PRO A 74 3.07 27.99 3.51
CA PRO A 74 2.76 27.98 2.09
C PRO A 74 3.96 27.55 1.23
N LEU A 75 3.71 27.26 -0.05
CA LEU A 75 4.76 27.04 -1.04
C LEU A 75 5.56 28.33 -1.32
N THR A 76 6.81 28.17 -1.76
CA THR A 76 7.56 29.22 -2.44
C THR A 76 7.19 29.25 -3.93
N SER A 77 7.57 30.30 -4.65
CA SER A 77 7.43 30.35 -6.12
C SER A 77 8.17 29.21 -6.83
N LEU A 78 9.29 28.74 -6.26
CA LEU A 78 9.99 27.55 -6.73
C LEU A 78 9.18 26.28 -6.47
N GLY A 79 8.56 26.15 -5.29
CA GLY A 79 7.65 25.04 -4.96
C GLY A 79 6.44 24.94 -5.89
N ILE A 80 5.91 26.07 -6.35
CA ILE A 80 4.84 26.14 -7.36
C ILE A 80 5.34 25.61 -8.70
N ASN A 81 6.51 26.05 -9.18
CA ASN A 81 7.06 25.58 -10.45
C ASN A 81 7.47 24.09 -10.41
N GLN A 82 8.07 23.64 -9.31
CA GLN A 82 8.36 22.23 -9.02
C GLN A 82 7.10 21.36 -9.14
N ALA A 83 5.98 21.80 -8.58
CA ALA A 83 4.69 21.09 -8.68
C ALA A 83 4.17 21.02 -10.13
N GLN A 84 4.27 22.11 -10.90
CA GLN A 84 3.87 22.12 -12.32
C GLN A 84 4.72 21.16 -13.18
N GLN A 85 6.03 21.10 -12.92
CA GLN A 85 6.94 20.13 -13.56
C GLN A 85 6.59 18.68 -13.17
N ALA A 86 6.38 18.39 -11.88
CA ALA A 86 6.05 17.05 -11.41
C ALA A 86 4.71 16.54 -11.95
N GLY A 87 3.68 17.40 -12.02
CA GLY A 87 2.41 17.05 -12.68
C GLY A 87 2.61 16.68 -14.14
N SER A 88 3.43 17.44 -14.87
CA SER A 88 3.75 17.17 -16.28
C SER A 88 4.50 15.85 -16.47
N LYS A 89 5.53 15.58 -15.65
CA LYS A 89 6.30 14.32 -15.65
C LYS A 89 5.40 13.10 -15.39
N ILE A 90 4.50 13.18 -14.41
CA ILE A 90 3.57 12.08 -14.11
C ILE A 90 2.58 11.86 -15.26
N VAL A 91 2.04 12.92 -15.88
CA VAL A 91 1.12 12.77 -17.03
C VAL A 91 1.81 12.14 -18.25
N GLN A 92 3.09 12.47 -18.48
CA GLN A 92 3.93 11.83 -19.49
C GLN A 92 4.14 10.33 -19.19
N LEU A 93 4.54 9.99 -17.95
CA LEU A 93 4.70 8.62 -17.48
C LEU A 93 3.43 7.78 -17.69
N LEU A 94 2.29 8.29 -17.24
CA LEU A 94 0.99 7.61 -17.34
C LEU A 94 0.56 7.39 -18.79
N THR A 95 0.95 8.28 -19.70
CA THR A 95 0.57 8.20 -21.12
C THR A 95 1.51 7.29 -21.91
N ASN A 96 2.82 7.41 -21.73
CA ASN A 96 3.81 6.60 -22.47
C ASN A 96 3.64 5.10 -22.14
N GLN A 97 3.44 4.76 -20.86
CA GLN A 97 3.28 3.38 -20.41
C GLN A 97 1.93 2.74 -20.78
N SER A 98 0.94 3.50 -21.28
CA SER A 98 -0.26 2.94 -21.91
C SER A 98 -0.04 2.52 -23.37
N SER A 99 1.06 2.94 -24.01
CA SER A 99 1.37 2.62 -25.40
C SER A 99 2.28 1.38 -25.53
N SER A 100 3.18 1.15 -24.57
CA SER A 100 4.19 0.07 -24.65
C SER A 100 3.64 -1.34 -24.41
N SER A 101 2.41 -1.49 -23.90
CA SER A 101 1.81 -2.81 -23.58
C SER A 101 1.21 -3.53 -24.80
N SER A 102 1.51 -3.12 -26.04
CA SER A 102 0.82 -3.57 -27.26
C SER A 102 1.69 -4.30 -28.30
N SER A 103 2.87 -4.80 -27.91
CA SER A 103 3.86 -5.36 -28.85
C SER A 103 3.72 -6.85 -29.18
N SER A 104 2.79 -7.59 -28.56
CA SER A 104 2.76 -9.07 -28.63
C SER A 104 1.38 -9.69 -28.95
N SER A 105 0.42 -8.94 -29.49
CA SER A 105 -0.86 -9.48 -29.99
C SER A 105 -1.48 -8.55 -31.04
N LYS A 106 -1.78 -9.07 -32.25
CA LYS A 106 -2.31 -8.27 -33.38
C LYS A 106 -3.85 -8.17 -33.43
N THR A 107 -4.53 -8.51 -32.32
CA THR A 107 -6.00 -8.61 -32.25
C THR A 107 -6.52 -7.89 -31.00
N SER A 108 -7.55 -7.06 -31.18
CA SER A 108 -8.17 -6.16 -30.18
C SER A 108 -7.24 -5.06 -29.61
N VAL A 109 -7.43 -3.83 -30.09
CA VAL A 109 -6.73 -2.64 -29.59
C VAL A 109 -7.42 -2.14 -28.31
N SER A 110 -7.10 -2.74 -27.17
CA SER A 110 -7.48 -2.22 -25.86
C SER A 110 -6.46 -1.16 -25.40
N CYS A 111 -6.60 0.07 -25.92
CA CYS A 111 -5.83 1.21 -25.41
C CYS A 111 -6.25 1.50 -23.97
N SER A 112 -5.46 1.06 -22.98
CA SER A 112 -5.81 1.18 -21.56
C SER A 112 -6.09 2.64 -21.18
N ILE A 113 -7.32 2.90 -20.71
CA ILE A 113 -7.71 4.25 -20.33
C ILE A 113 -7.19 4.50 -18.91
N TRP A 114 -5.97 5.04 -18.81
CA TRP A 114 -5.45 5.47 -17.51
C TRP A 114 -6.38 6.48 -16.81
N LYS A 115 -6.53 6.32 -15.49
CA LYS A 115 -7.27 7.19 -14.58
C LYS A 115 -6.40 7.58 -13.40
N ALA A 116 -6.68 8.73 -12.80
CA ALA A 116 -5.98 9.24 -11.61
C ALA A 116 -6.97 9.56 -10.47
N TYR A 117 -6.70 9.02 -9.28
CA TYR A 117 -7.36 9.40 -8.04
C TYR A 117 -6.32 9.93 -7.06
N PHE A 118 -6.58 11.09 -6.45
CA PHE A 118 -5.63 11.75 -5.56
C PHE A 118 -6.00 11.58 -4.08
N TYR A 119 -5.02 11.24 -3.25
CA TYR A 119 -5.06 11.46 -1.80
C TYR A 119 -4.11 12.61 -1.47
N VAL A 120 -4.51 13.54 -0.60
CA VAL A 120 -3.69 14.72 -0.25
C VAL A 120 -3.76 15.00 1.25
N SER A 121 -2.62 15.33 1.85
CA SER A 121 -2.57 15.81 3.23
C SER A 121 -3.26 17.19 3.37
N PRO A 122 -3.98 17.48 4.47
CA PRO A 122 -4.71 18.74 4.70
C PRO A 122 -3.83 19.99 4.86
N TYR A 123 -2.51 19.90 4.74
CA TYR A 123 -1.64 21.07 4.85
C TYR A 123 -1.64 21.91 3.56
N ASP A 124 -1.51 23.23 3.69
CA ASP A 124 -1.63 24.13 2.55
C ASP A 124 -0.51 23.97 1.52
N ARG A 125 0.69 23.53 1.92
CA ARG A 125 1.76 23.13 0.98
C ARG A 125 1.40 21.92 0.11
N THR A 126 0.78 20.89 0.66
CA THR A 126 0.36 19.69 -0.09
C THR A 126 -0.88 19.97 -0.95
N ARG A 127 -1.84 20.74 -0.45
CA ARG A 127 -3.03 21.17 -1.19
C ARG A 127 -2.68 22.11 -2.36
N SER A 128 -1.70 22.99 -2.17
CA SER A 128 -1.15 23.84 -3.24
C SER A 128 -0.34 23.02 -4.25
N THR A 129 0.45 22.04 -3.80
CA THR A 129 1.18 21.11 -4.69
C THR A 129 0.19 20.36 -5.60
N LEU A 130 -0.89 19.80 -5.03
CA LEU A 130 -1.96 19.16 -5.80
C LEU A 130 -2.60 20.12 -6.83
N ARG A 131 -2.92 21.36 -6.43
CA ARG A 131 -3.54 22.35 -7.31
C ARG A 131 -2.69 22.62 -8.56
N GLU A 132 -1.38 22.76 -8.37
CA GLU A 132 -0.45 23.13 -9.43
C GLU A 132 -0.03 21.92 -10.29
N MET A 133 0.20 20.74 -9.69
CA MET A 133 0.34 19.48 -10.42
C MET A 133 -0.90 19.17 -11.27
N GLY A 134 -2.09 19.37 -10.69
CA GLY A 134 -3.39 19.04 -11.28
C GLY A 134 -3.67 19.76 -12.60
N ARG A 135 -3.01 20.89 -12.87
CA ARG A 135 -3.13 21.64 -14.14
C ARG A 135 -2.69 20.82 -15.36
N ALA A 136 -1.75 19.88 -15.19
CA ALA A 136 -1.29 19.00 -16.25
C ALA A 136 -2.29 17.87 -16.58
N PHE A 137 -3.20 17.52 -15.66
CA PHE A 137 -4.07 16.35 -15.80
C PHE A 137 -5.35 16.69 -16.59
N PRO A 138 -5.64 16.02 -17.71
CA PRO A 138 -6.89 16.23 -18.44
C PRO A 138 -8.09 15.89 -17.55
N ARG A 139 -9.06 16.80 -17.43
CA ARG A 139 -10.19 16.67 -16.48
C ARG A 139 -10.97 15.34 -16.55
N LYS A 140 -11.02 14.71 -17.73
CA LYS A 140 -11.64 13.38 -18.00
C LYS A 140 -10.84 12.16 -17.50
N ARG A 141 -9.58 12.36 -17.08
CA ARG A 141 -8.69 11.36 -16.49
C ARG A 141 -8.75 11.35 -14.96
N VAL A 142 -9.04 12.50 -14.34
CA VAL A 142 -9.16 12.66 -12.89
C VAL A 142 -10.54 12.20 -12.43
N ILE A 143 -10.58 11.08 -11.70
CA ILE A 143 -11.82 10.46 -11.21
C ILE A 143 -12.20 10.89 -9.78
N GLY A 144 -11.25 11.40 -9.00
CA GLY A 144 -11.54 11.91 -7.66
C GLY A 144 -10.32 12.45 -6.92
N VAL A 145 -10.60 13.14 -5.81
CA VAL A 145 -9.65 13.67 -4.84
C VAL A 145 -10.21 13.42 -3.45
N ARG A 146 -9.37 13.06 -2.49
CA ARG A 146 -9.73 13.03 -1.06
C ARG A 146 -8.63 13.66 -0.21
N GLU A 147 -9.03 14.51 0.73
CA GLU A 147 -8.15 14.99 1.79
C GLU A 147 -8.04 13.92 2.88
N GLU A 148 -6.84 13.59 3.33
CA GLU A 148 -6.56 12.53 4.30
C GLU A 148 -5.64 13.06 5.40
N CYS A 149 -6.18 13.18 6.62
CA CYS A 149 -5.45 13.74 7.76
C CYS A 149 -4.28 12.83 8.19
N ARG A 150 -4.44 11.50 8.07
CA ARG A 150 -3.45 10.53 8.57
C ARG A 150 -2.12 10.54 7.80
N ILE A 151 -2.05 11.17 6.61
CA ILE A 151 -0.82 11.34 5.81
C ILE A 151 -0.20 12.75 5.93
N ARG A 152 -0.49 13.49 7.01
CA ARG A 152 0.26 14.72 7.39
C ARG A 152 1.70 14.41 7.84
N GLU A 153 2.58 15.43 7.83
CA GLU A 153 3.95 15.28 8.34
C GLU A 153 3.97 14.93 9.83
N GLN A 154 5.12 14.43 10.32
CA GLN A 154 5.38 14.31 11.76
C GLN A 154 5.11 15.65 12.47
N ASP A 155 4.36 15.60 13.58
CA ASP A 155 4.19 16.77 14.43
C ASP A 155 5.46 17.02 15.26
N PHE A 156 5.92 18.27 15.30
CA PHE A 156 7.10 18.73 16.03
C PHE A 156 6.74 19.65 17.20
N GLY A 157 5.44 19.77 17.54
CA GLY A 157 4.91 20.72 18.50
C GLY A 157 4.42 22.02 17.84
N ASN A 158 3.56 22.75 18.57
CA ASN A 158 2.74 23.86 18.03
C ASN A 158 3.54 24.99 17.37
N PHE A 159 4.62 25.45 18.02
CA PHE A 159 5.47 26.55 17.54
C PHE A 159 6.93 26.24 17.80
N GLN A 160 7.75 26.37 16.77
CA GLN A 160 9.15 25.95 16.81
C GLN A 160 10.05 27.14 17.17
N VAL A 161 10.55 27.13 18.42
CA VAL A 161 11.63 28.02 18.87
C VAL A 161 12.95 27.46 18.36
N VAL A 162 13.68 28.24 17.56
CA VAL A 162 14.84 27.78 16.77
C VAL A 162 15.94 27.15 17.64
N GLU A 163 16.25 27.78 18.77
CA GLU A 163 17.29 27.34 19.70
C GLU A 163 16.91 25.99 20.33
N LYS A 164 15.64 25.85 20.76
CA LYS A 164 15.12 24.58 21.30
C LYS A 164 15.11 23.49 20.23
N MET A 165 14.67 23.81 19.01
CA MET A 165 14.65 22.85 17.90
C MET A 165 16.05 22.36 17.53
N LYS A 166 17.08 23.18 17.66
CA LYS A 166 18.46 22.73 17.47
C LYS A 166 18.84 21.65 18.48
N THR A 167 18.66 21.90 19.78
CA THR A 167 18.94 20.91 20.83
C THR A 167 18.09 19.63 20.68
N VAL A 168 16.83 19.76 20.30
CA VAL A 168 15.92 18.63 20.05
C VAL A 168 16.38 17.79 18.84
N LYS A 169 16.86 18.41 17.76
CA LYS A 169 17.48 17.71 16.62
C LYS A 169 18.77 16.97 17.04
N GLU A 170 19.67 17.63 17.77
CA GLU A 170 20.90 17.04 18.30
C GLU A 170 20.65 15.87 19.28
N GLN A 171 19.54 15.91 20.03
CA GLN A 171 19.10 14.78 20.87
C GLN A 171 18.56 13.62 20.03
N ARG A 172 17.73 13.91 19.01
CA ARG A 172 17.17 12.89 18.13
C ARG A 172 18.24 12.12 17.36
N GLU A 173 19.27 12.81 16.88
CA GLU A 173 20.41 12.18 16.19
C GLU A 173 21.18 11.20 17.07
N LYS A 174 21.17 11.40 18.40
CA LYS A 174 21.79 10.49 19.39
C LYS A 174 20.86 9.37 19.87
N PHE A 175 19.54 9.54 19.75
CA PHE A 175 18.54 8.57 20.24
C PHE A 175 18.05 7.60 19.16
N GLY A 176 18.16 7.97 17.88
CA GLY A 176 17.55 7.25 16.76
C GLY A 176 16.34 7.99 16.20
N ARG A 177 16.19 7.97 14.87
CA ARG A 177 15.26 8.84 14.13
C ARG A 177 13.80 8.36 14.26
N PHE A 178 13.56 7.07 14.47
CA PHE A 178 12.25 6.45 14.48
C PHE A 178 11.51 6.60 15.82
N PHE A 179 12.12 6.19 16.93
CA PHE A 179 11.47 6.16 18.24
C PHE A 179 11.53 7.50 19.01
N TYR A 180 12.39 8.46 18.62
CA TYR A 180 12.42 9.77 19.29
C TYR A 180 11.10 10.52 19.08
N ARG A 181 10.35 10.74 20.18
CA ARG A 181 9.15 11.58 20.21
C ARG A 181 9.52 13.03 20.52
N PHE A 182 9.08 13.95 19.68
CA PHE A 182 9.29 15.38 19.92
C PHE A 182 8.45 15.87 21.12
N PRO A 183 8.94 16.84 21.93
CA PRO A 183 8.13 17.46 22.98
C PRO A 183 6.85 18.07 22.39
N GLU A 184 5.70 17.73 22.97
CA GLU A 184 4.35 18.09 22.46
C GLU A 184 4.06 17.64 21.01
N GLY A 185 4.84 16.71 20.46
CA GLY A 185 4.71 16.22 19.08
C GLY A 185 4.72 14.69 18.97
N GLU A 186 5.06 14.19 17.79
CA GLU A 186 5.05 12.77 17.43
C GLU A 186 6.46 12.15 17.37
N SER A 187 6.55 10.83 17.47
CA SER A 187 7.67 10.01 16.97
C SER A 187 7.33 9.47 15.57
N ALA A 188 8.30 8.87 14.86
CA ALA A 188 7.97 8.20 13.59
C ALA A 188 7.10 6.95 13.80
N ALA A 189 7.17 6.32 14.98
CA ALA A 189 6.26 5.24 15.36
C ALA A 189 4.80 5.73 15.47
N ASP A 190 4.56 6.91 16.08
CA ASP A 190 3.21 7.52 16.10
C ASP A 190 2.69 7.81 14.68
N VAL A 191 3.59 8.20 13.75
CA VAL A 191 3.27 8.35 12.32
C VAL A 191 2.96 7.00 11.67
N TYR A 192 3.68 5.93 12.02
CA TYR A 192 3.49 4.57 11.50
C TYR A 192 2.10 4.01 11.83
N ASP A 193 1.58 4.24 13.02
CA ASP A 193 0.25 3.77 13.41
C ASP A 193 -0.87 4.48 12.64
N ARG A 194 -0.81 5.82 12.51
CA ARG A 194 -1.81 6.54 11.71
C ARG A 194 -1.72 6.24 10.21
N VAL A 195 -0.52 6.04 9.67
CA VAL A 195 -0.33 5.60 8.28
C VAL A 195 -0.85 4.16 8.08
N SER A 196 -0.66 3.26 9.06
CA SER A 196 -1.26 1.92 9.04
C SER A 196 -2.78 1.98 8.94
N SER A 197 -3.44 2.81 9.76
CA SER A 197 -4.89 3.05 9.71
C SER A 197 -5.37 3.57 8.34
N PHE A 198 -4.57 4.41 7.68
CA PHE A 198 -4.83 4.85 6.31
C PHE A 198 -4.75 3.70 5.30
N LEU A 199 -3.74 2.82 5.39
CA LEU A 199 -3.63 1.66 4.48
C LEU A 199 -4.84 0.73 4.57
N GLU A 200 -5.35 0.42 5.77
CA GLU A 200 -6.59 -0.36 5.92
C GLU A 200 -7.80 0.31 5.24
N SER A 201 -7.84 1.64 5.24
CA SER A 201 -8.87 2.42 4.56
C SER A 201 -8.70 2.40 3.04
N LEU A 202 -7.45 2.45 2.57
CA LEU A 202 -7.06 2.42 1.17
C LEU A 202 -7.37 1.05 0.54
N TRP A 203 -7.00 -0.03 1.20
CA TRP A 203 -7.31 -1.40 0.79
C TRP A 203 -8.81 -1.65 0.71
N ARG A 204 -9.57 -1.26 1.74
CA ARG A 204 -11.03 -1.39 1.72
C ARG A 204 -11.69 -0.60 0.59
N ASP A 205 -11.15 0.56 0.22
CA ASP A 205 -11.68 1.36 -0.89
C ASP A 205 -11.34 0.79 -2.28
N ILE A 206 -10.20 0.12 -2.42
CA ILE A 206 -9.84 -0.68 -3.60
C ILE A 206 -10.78 -1.89 -3.72
N ASP A 207 -10.95 -2.64 -2.63
CA ASP A 207 -11.64 -3.94 -2.60
C ASP A 207 -13.16 -3.79 -2.78
N MET A 208 -13.75 -2.74 -2.22
CA MET A 208 -15.15 -2.38 -2.43
C MET A 208 -15.38 -1.57 -3.73
N ASN A 209 -14.35 -1.43 -4.58
CA ASN A 209 -14.32 -0.62 -5.82
C ASN A 209 -14.91 0.80 -5.68
N ARG A 210 -14.78 1.43 -4.49
CA ARG A 210 -15.37 2.74 -4.15
C ARG A 210 -14.80 3.90 -4.96
N LEU A 211 -13.77 3.64 -5.76
CA LEU A 211 -13.16 4.56 -6.70
C LEU A 211 -13.87 4.59 -8.07
N ASN A 212 -14.93 3.80 -8.27
CA ASN A 212 -15.87 3.86 -9.41
C ASN A 212 -15.21 3.80 -10.81
N ARG A 213 -14.18 2.96 -10.96
CA ARG A 213 -13.52 2.69 -12.26
C ARG A 213 -14.25 1.62 -13.08
N ALA A 214 -14.03 1.62 -14.40
CA ALA A 214 -14.30 0.46 -15.24
C ALA A 214 -13.22 -0.64 -15.01
N PRO A 215 -13.52 -1.93 -15.22
CA PRO A 215 -12.54 -3.02 -15.05
C PRO A 215 -11.31 -2.94 -15.98
N CYS A 216 -11.39 -2.18 -17.08
CA CYS A 216 -10.33 -2.00 -18.08
C CYS A 216 -9.55 -0.68 -17.94
N ASP A 217 -9.86 0.16 -16.94
CA ASP A 217 -9.15 1.41 -16.68
C ASP A 217 -7.84 1.17 -15.91
N ASP A 218 -6.72 1.67 -16.44
CA ASP A 218 -5.42 1.70 -15.74
C ASP A 218 -5.51 2.69 -14.56
N LEU A 219 -5.94 2.22 -13.38
CA LEU A 219 -6.08 3.06 -12.18
C LEU A 219 -4.71 3.39 -11.59
N ASN A 220 -4.45 4.68 -11.34
CA ASN A 220 -3.26 5.16 -10.65
C ASN A 220 -3.70 6.00 -9.44
N LEU A 221 -3.19 5.66 -8.25
CA LEU A 221 -3.39 6.45 -7.04
C LEU A 221 -2.20 7.41 -6.89
N ILE A 222 -2.45 8.68 -6.57
CA ILE A 222 -1.41 9.69 -6.40
C ILE A 222 -1.53 10.27 -4.99
N ILE A 223 -0.52 10.10 -4.16
CA ILE A 223 -0.54 10.41 -2.72
C ILE A 223 0.42 11.57 -2.46
N ILE A 224 -0.14 12.76 -2.24
CA ILE A 224 0.60 14.02 -2.07
C ILE A 224 0.73 14.34 -0.58
N SER A 225 1.96 14.23 -0.07
CA SER A 225 2.28 14.16 1.36
C SER A 225 3.67 14.78 1.64
N HIS A 226 4.35 14.31 2.69
CA HIS A 226 5.54 14.93 3.30
C HIS A 226 6.69 13.93 3.49
N GLY A 227 7.85 14.40 3.96
CA GLY A 227 9.11 13.66 3.86
C GLY A 227 9.17 12.41 4.74
N LEU A 228 8.72 12.50 6.00
CA LEU A 228 8.69 11.33 6.88
C LEU A 228 7.48 10.45 6.57
N ALA A 229 6.30 11.06 6.39
CA ALA A 229 5.05 10.34 6.14
C ALA A 229 5.13 9.38 4.93
N LEU A 230 5.84 9.77 3.86
CA LEU A 230 6.03 8.91 2.69
C LEU A 230 7.08 7.80 2.89
N ARG A 231 8.15 8.05 3.67
CA ARG A 231 9.07 6.98 4.09
C ARG A 231 8.37 5.94 4.97
N VAL A 232 7.55 6.40 5.91
CA VAL A 232 6.75 5.55 6.80
C VAL A 232 5.73 4.74 6.00
N PHE A 233 5.12 5.33 4.95
CA PHE A 233 4.28 4.59 4.00
C PHE A 233 5.04 3.46 3.30
N LEU A 234 6.24 3.73 2.77
CA LEU A 234 7.08 2.72 2.11
C LEU A 234 7.47 1.59 3.08
N MET A 235 7.99 1.94 4.26
CA MET A 235 8.34 1.00 5.32
C MET A 235 7.14 0.12 5.70
N LYS A 236 5.97 0.71 5.92
CA LYS A 236 4.76 -0.04 6.27
C LYS A 236 4.29 -0.96 5.14
N TRP A 237 4.40 -0.52 3.88
CA TRP A 237 3.95 -1.27 2.72
C TRP A 237 4.84 -2.49 2.43
N PHE A 238 6.15 -2.30 2.42
CA PHE A 238 7.12 -3.35 2.14
C PHE A 238 7.53 -4.17 3.38
N LYS A 239 7.08 -3.77 4.58
CA LYS A 239 7.39 -4.40 5.88
C LYS A 239 8.87 -4.27 6.28
N TRP A 240 9.54 -3.22 5.82
CA TRP A 240 10.95 -2.96 6.15
C TRP A 240 11.15 -2.73 7.66
N SER A 241 12.32 -3.13 8.16
CA SER A 241 12.68 -3.00 9.57
C SER A 241 12.87 -1.54 10.00
N VAL A 242 12.92 -1.30 11.31
CA VAL A 242 13.22 0.04 11.87
C VAL A 242 14.60 0.51 11.42
N GLU A 243 15.60 -0.38 11.43
CA GLU A 243 16.95 -0.08 10.95
C GLU A 243 16.97 0.28 9.46
N GLN A 244 16.33 -0.54 8.61
CA GLN A 244 16.18 -0.24 7.18
C GLN A 244 15.52 1.13 6.95
N PHE A 245 14.58 1.56 7.81
CA PHE A 245 13.98 2.89 7.76
C PHE A 245 14.91 4.04 8.22
N GLU A 246 15.79 3.82 9.20
CA GLU A 246 16.74 4.83 9.70
C GLU A 246 17.63 5.36 8.57
N TYR A 247 18.11 4.48 7.69
CA TYR A 247 18.97 4.82 6.54
C TYR A 247 18.26 5.57 5.40
N LEU A 248 16.93 5.44 5.27
CA LEU A 248 16.20 6.04 4.15
C LEU A 248 16.34 7.57 4.08
N SER A 249 16.69 8.04 2.88
CA SER A 249 16.64 9.44 2.45
C SER A 249 15.24 10.04 2.55
N ASN A 250 15.14 11.31 2.93
CA ASN A 250 13.92 12.06 2.66
C ASN A 250 13.77 12.24 1.14
N PHE A 251 12.53 12.18 0.64
CA PHE A 251 12.18 12.63 -0.70
C PHE A 251 12.58 14.11 -0.88
N GLU A 252 13.08 14.49 -2.04
CA GLU A 252 13.28 15.89 -2.43
C GLU A 252 11.96 16.61 -2.73
N ASN A 253 11.98 17.95 -2.82
CA ASN A 253 10.77 18.73 -3.06
C ASN A 253 10.17 18.45 -4.45
N CYS A 254 8.92 17.97 -4.49
CA CYS A 254 8.26 17.40 -5.67
C CYS A 254 8.96 16.21 -6.32
N GLU A 255 9.86 15.52 -5.60
CA GLU A 255 10.22 14.15 -5.96
C GLU A 255 8.97 13.25 -5.86
N PHE A 256 8.88 12.28 -6.77
CA PHE A 256 7.86 11.24 -6.69
C PHE A 256 8.47 9.84 -6.86
N ARG A 257 8.02 8.89 -6.05
CA ARG A 257 8.38 7.46 -6.14
C ARG A 257 7.14 6.67 -6.52
N VAL A 258 7.20 6.01 -7.68
CA VAL A 258 6.17 5.12 -8.20
C VAL A 258 6.37 3.71 -7.64
N MET A 259 5.34 3.16 -7.03
CA MET A 259 5.20 1.73 -6.79
C MET A 259 4.26 1.21 -7.88
N GLN A 260 4.77 0.41 -8.81
CA GLN A 260 3.96 -0.17 -9.89
C GLN A 260 3.69 -1.65 -9.60
N LEU A 261 2.54 -2.14 -10.03
CA LEU A 261 2.18 -3.55 -9.96
C LEU A 261 3.09 -4.35 -10.92
N GLY A 262 3.82 -5.32 -10.38
CA GLY A 262 4.62 -6.31 -11.12
C GLY A 262 3.74 -7.34 -11.84
N GLN A 263 4.36 -8.17 -12.67
CA GLN A 263 3.61 -9.08 -13.56
C GLN A 263 2.78 -10.12 -12.77
N GLY A 264 3.35 -10.68 -11.71
CA GLY A 264 2.67 -11.64 -10.83
C GLY A 264 1.72 -11.03 -9.79
N GLY A 265 1.60 -9.69 -9.71
CA GLY A 265 0.57 -9.01 -8.92
C GLY A 265 0.99 -8.51 -7.52
N GLU A 266 2.28 -8.50 -7.19
CA GLU A 266 2.85 -7.72 -6.09
C GLU A 266 3.22 -6.29 -6.54
N TYR A 267 3.38 -5.35 -5.61
CA TYR A 267 3.90 -4.00 -5.93
C TYR A 267 5.42 -3.95 -5.77
N SER A 268 6.08 -3.16 -6.62
CA SER A 268 7.53 -2.94 -6.56
C SER A 268 7.92 -1.54 -7.05
N LEU A 269 9.03 -1.03 -6.50
CA LEU A 269 9.76 0.15 -6.98
C LEU A 269 10.57 -0.18 -8.27
N ALA A 270 11.21 -1.34 -8.33
CA ALA A 270 12.08 -1.80 -9.43
C ALA A 270 11.34 -2.03 -10.77
N VAL A 271 10.00 -1.98 -10.77
CA VAL A 271 9.18 -1.99 -11.99
C VAL A 271 9.24 -0.63 -12.74
N HIS A 272 9.67 0.45 -12.07
CA HIS A 272 9.77 1.77 -12.67
C HIS A 272 11.15 2.44 -12.52
N HIS A 273 11.78 2.29 -11.36
CA HIS A 273 13.04 2.97 -11.01
C HIS A 273 14.24 2.05 -11.20
N THR A 274 15.41 2.63 -11.38
CA THR A 274 16.66 1.87 -11.49
C THR A 274 17.21 1.46 -10.12
N GLU A 275 18.21 0.57 -10.15
CA GLU A 275 18.97 0.17 -8.96
C GLU A 275 19.72 1.34 -8.35
N GLU A 276 20.35 2.18 -9.18
CA GLU A 276 21.08 3.38 -8.75
C GLU A 276 20.15 4.41 -8.11
N GLU A 277 18.95 4.60 -8.63
CA GLU A 277 17.92 5.45 -8.00
C GLU A 277 17.57 4.94 -6.61
N MET A 278 17.27 3.64 -6.48
CA MET A 278 16.91 3.03 -5.19
C MET A 278 18.05 3.05 -4.17
N LEU A 279 19.28 2.74 -4.58
CA LEU A 279 20.48 2.84 -3.72
C LEU A 279 20.74 4.29 -3.29
N SER A 280 20.57 5.28 -4.20
CA SER A 280 20.69 6.71 -3.87
C SER A 280 19.68 7.15 -2.81
N TRP A 281 18.56 6.43 -2.67
CA TRP A 281 17.55 6.70 -1.66
C TRP A 281 17.85 6.07 -0.28
N GLY A 282 18.94 5.33 -0.13
CA GLY A 282 19.30 4.66 1.12
C GLY A 282 18.57 3.33 1.35
N LEU A 283 18.14 2.64 0.28
CA LEU A 283 17.80 1.22 0.37
C LEU A 283 19.09 0.39 0.43
N SER A 284 19.14 -0.67 1.25
CA SER A 284 20.22 -1.66 1.19
C SER A 284 20.14 -2.49 -0.11
N GLN A 285 21.22 -3.20 -0.45
CA GLN A 285 21.22 -4.13 -1.58
C GLN A 285 20.12 -5.18 -1.45
N GLU A 286 19.88 -5.69 -0.23
CA GLU A 286 18.82 -6.67 0.06
C GLU A 286 17.43 -6.09 -0.20
N MET A 287 17.20 -4.83 0.17
CA MET A 287 15.94 -4.12 -0.11
C MET A 287 15.78 -3.91 -1.62
N VAL A 288 16.85 -3.59 -2.35
CA VAL A 288 16.83 -3.47 -3.81
C VAL A 288 16.50 -4.81 -4.47
N ASP A 289 17.12 -5.90 -4.02
CA ASP A 289 16.88 -7.24 -4.57
C ASP A 289 15.50 -7.79 -4.19
N GLU A 290 14.97 -7.44 -3.01
CA GLU A 290 13.56 -7.65 -2.64
C GLU A 290 12.62 -6.93 -3.63
N GLN A 291 12.91 -5.68 -3.99
CA GLN A 291 12.13 -4.94 -4.99
C GLN A 291 12.24 -5.55 -6.39
N LYS A 292 13.43 -6.00 -6.82
CA LYS A 292 13.62 -6.72 -8.10
C LYS A 292 12.81 -8.02 -8.13
N TRP A 293 12.81 -8.80 -7.06
CA TRP A 293 12.00 -10.02 -6.95
C TRP A 293 10.49 -9.70 -7.01
N ARG A 294 10.01 -8.72 -6.22
CA ARG A 294 8.61 -8.26 -6.22
C ARG A 294 8.11 -7.75 -7.59
N ALA A 295 9.00 -7.37 -8.50
CA ALA A 295 8.62 -6.96 -9.86
C ALA A 295 8.11 -8.13 -10.72
N GLN A 296 8.52 -9.36 -10.38
CA GLN A 296 8.27 -10.58 -11.17
C GLN A 296 7.42 -11.61 -10.42
N ALA A 297 7.58 -11.72 -9.09
CA ALA A 297 6.95 -12.72 -8.24
C ALA A 297 5.41 -12.73 -8.29
N ASN A 298 4.83 -13.93 -8.21
CA ASN A 298 3.39 -14.14 -8.18
C ASN A 298 2.81 -13.89 -6.79
N ARG A 299 1.62 -13.30 -6.76
CA ARG A 299 0.93 -12.88 -5.54
C ARG A 299 0.61 -14.08 -4.64
N GLY A 300 1.34 -14.20 -3.54
CA GLY A 300 1.23 -15.31 -2.58
C GLY A 300 2.40 -16.30 -2.64
N GLU A 301 3.32 -16.17 -3.60
CA GLU A 301 4.66 -16.75 -3.45
C GLU A 301 5.32 -16.13 -2.22
N TRP A 302 5.87 -16.97 -1.34
CA TRP A 302 6.78 -16.49 -0.31
C TRP A 302 8.16 -16.36 -0.94
N ASN A 303 8.92 -15.34 -0.56
CA ASN A 303 10.31 -15.24 -1.03
C ASN A 303 11.20 -16.14 -0.15
N GLU A 304 11.22 -17.43 -0.47
CA GLU A 304 12.07 -18.44 0.20
C GLU A 304 13.57 -18.08 0.12
N LYS A 305 13.98 -17.25 -0.86
CA LYS A 305 15.34 -16.71 -0.98
C LYS A 305 15.56 -15.40 -0.23
N CYS A 306 14.53 -14.83 0.38
CA CYS A 306 14.63 -13.78 1.39
C CYS A 306 14.19 -14.31 2.75
N SER A 307 14.82 -15.41 3.16
CA SER A 307 14.81 -15.87 4.56
C SER A 307 15.32 -14.78 5.51
N TRP A 308 16.04 -13.74 5.04
CA TRP A 308 16.58 -12.66 5.88
C TRP A 308 15.59 -12.01 6.86
N TYR A 309 14.28 -11.98 6.60
CA TYR A 309 13.33 -11.47 7.60
C TYR A 309 13.15 -12.45 8.78
N LEU A 310 13.34 -13.76 8.59
CA LEU A 310 13.55 -14.72 9.67
C LEU A 310 14.99 -14.60 10.20
N ASP A 311 16.01 -14.72 9.34
CA ASP A 311 17.42 -14.81 9.74
C ASP A 311 17.95 -13.57 10.50
N SER A 312 17.29 -12.42 10.40
CA SER A 312 17.62 -11.18 11.15
C SER A 312 16.89 -11.03 12.49
N PHE A 313 15.90 -11.87 12.79
CA PHE A 313 15.28 -11.99 14.13
C PHE A 313 15.61 -13.32 14.81
N PHE A 314 16.07 -14.30 14.05
CA PHE A 314 16.53 -15.60 14.49
C PHE A 314 17.98 -15.75 14.03
N ASP A 315 18.93 -15.27 14.85
CA ASP A 315 20.37 -15.52 14.70
C ASP A 315 20.59 -16.96 14.25
N GLN A 316 21.28 -17.19 13.11
CA GLN A 316 21.38 -18.48 12.42
C GLN A 316 21.38 -19.69 13.36
N PHE A 317 20.19 -20.21 13.68
CA PHE A 317 20.05 -21.36 14.55
C PHE A 317 20.59 -22.55 13.75
N ALA A 318 21.74 -23.09 14.18
CA ALA A 318 22.25 -24.35 13.67
C ALA A 318 21.13 -25.38 13.84
N ASP A 319 20.58 -25.82 12.70
CA ASP A 319 19.34 -26.60 12.69
C ASP A 319 19.58 -27.89 13.48
N PRO A 320 18.86 -28.15 14.60
CA PRO A 320 19.13 -29.30 15.44
C PRO A 320 18.90 -30.64 14.70
N ASP A 321 18.21 -30.62 13.56
CA ASP A 321 18.00 -31.76 12.68
C ASP A 321 18.99 -31.82 11.49
N GLU A 322 20.02 -30.94 11.39
CA GLU A 322 21.12 -31.06 10.41
C GLU A 322 22.08 -32.23 10.75
N THR A 323 21.60 -33.45 10.50
CA THR A 323 22.40 -34.68 10.61
C THR A 323 23.60 -34.71 9.66
N GLU A 324 24.64 -35.47 10.00
CA GLU A 324 25.94 -35.49 9.29
C GLU A 324 25.86 -35.90 7.81
N GLU A 325 24.75 -36.50 7.34
CA GLU A 325 24.56 -36.88 5.93
C GLU A 325 24.44 -35.67 4.99
N ASP A 326 23.73 -34.60 5.37
CA ASP A 326 23.54 -33.44 4.49
C ASP A 326 24.77 -32.51 4.46
N ASN A 327 25.59 -32.49 5.51
CA ASN A 327 26.88 -31.78 5.46
C ASN A 327 27.89 -32.44 4.49
N ASN A 328 27.84 -33.77 4.34
CA ASN A 328 28.62 -34.47 3.30
C ASN A 328 28.13 -34.12 1.87
N ARG A 329 26.82 -33.92 1.65
CA ARG A 329 26.30 -33.44 0.36
C ARG A 329 26.79 -32.04 0.00
N LYS A 330 26.77 -31.09 0.94
CA LYS A 330 27.28 -29.71 0.72
C LYS A 330 28.75 -29.72 0.28
N LEU A 331 29.60 -30.53 0.93
CA LEU A 331 31.00 -30.69 0.56
C LEU A 331 31.18 -31.26 -0.85
N GLN A 332 30.38 -32.26 -1.24
CA GLN A 332 30.53 -32.94 -2.53
C GLN A 332 30.00 -32.14 -3.74
N ILE A 333 29.12 -31.17 -3.50
CA ILE A 333 28.68 -30.17 -4.51
C ILE A 333 29.75 -29.09 -4.73
N THR A 334 30.63 -28.84 -3.75
CA THR A 334 31.68 -27.79 -3.81
C THR A 334 32.96 -28.25 -4.54
N LEU A 335 32.97 -29.46 -5.11
CA LEU A 335 34.16 -30.13 -5.69
C LEU A 335 33.95 -30.66 -7.13
N ASN A 336 32.94 -30.17 -7.86
CA ASN A 336 32.71 -30.45 -9.29
C ASN A 336 32.48 -29.15 -10.08
#